data_AF-A0A842M2G6-F1
#
_entry.id   AF-A0A842M2G6-F1
#
_cell.length_a   1.000
_cell.length_b   1.000
_cell.length_c   1.000
_cell.angle_alpha   90.00
_cell.angle_beta   90.00
_cell.angle_gamma   90.00
#
_symmetry.space_group_name_H-M   'P 1'
#
loop_
_entity.id
_entity.type
_entity.pdbx_description
1 polymer ?
#
loop_
_entity_poly.entity_id
_entity_poly.type
_entity_poly.pdbx_seq_one_letter_code
_entity_poly.pdbx_strand_id
1 'polypeptide(L)'
;MTLRRAAFLMSLAVILLLITQPALGAVSGGPEFEVMLAGQTEFPANETVNVVLLIVNEGKVNWASSASPEILEILANQSAWAYDVFAQMKSTDEIAVRSEKQFVGTIPNGYARTVTFEISIKDVPEGEYLVPLELEYRELEDVYPVFSGAQIEYHYVWAERTETIYVPIKVVREFQPEVLSVESSSTVPGGIAEIQLIVRNNGTSEVHDVEFQIVPSTFITPLNTQFVERISPGDVFNLSFRVLISENAAPSEVQMMLKYSYKDELNKKKEGFKTFNLRILDKPDISVEILSSRLVAGAEGSLELKLKNQGDVVMKNIIVAVTPSPPITTSDTRYIESLSPGEEIQISFKLSVLSSAKEGTYPLNLIISYEDEDGNAKAPVRETIGVPVKSKPEFSVVKVVSELKPGRTSVIEVHYRNDGDETVYNAVARLSIVDPFSSSDDSAYLGTIEPGEVKVAKFRIDVDDDAIPKEYVLNSQIKYENSEGDTVISETIKVPLKVEERTQNPLGVVLLIVAVVIAAGAYYLWRRR
;
A
#
# COMPACT_ATOMS: atom_id res chain seq x y z
N MET A 1 96.30 80.95 32.24
CA MET A 1 96.33 79.72 31.41
C MET A 1 95.12 79.81 30.48
N THR A 2 95.36 80.08 29.21
CA THR A 2 94.46 80.80 28.30
C THR A 2 93.31 79.95 27.74
N LEU A 3 92.14 80.58 27.57
CA LEU A 3 90.90 80.12 26.91
C LEU A 3 91.11 79.24 25.64
N ARG A 4 92.24 79.41 24.94
CA ARG A 4 92.65 78.61 23.78
C ARG A 4 92.81 77.11 24.04
N ARG A 5 93.18 76.66 25.24
CA ARG A 5 93.28 75.21 25.55
C ARG A 5 91.92 74.57 25.84
N ALA A 6 90.98 75.32 26.41
CA ALA A 6 89.62 74.84 26.64
C ALA A 6 88.81 74.76 25.33
N ALA A 7 89.01 75.71 24.41
CA ALA A 7 88.38 75.67 23.08
C ALA A 7 88.88 74.49 22.23
N PHE A 8 90.18 74.15 22.30
CA PHE A 8 90.74 73.02 21.55
C PHE A 8 90.28 71.66 22.10
N LEU A 9 90.12 71.54 23.42
CA LEU A 9 89.59 70.33 24.06
C LEU A 9 88.07 70.16 23.84
N MET A 10 87.29 71.26 23.80
CA MET A 10 85.87 71.19 23.43
C MET A 10 85.67 70.88 21.95
N SER A 11 86.49 71.43 21.03
CA SER A 11 86.42 71.07 19.62
C SER A 11 86.84 69.62 19.39
N LEU A 12 87.84 69.11 20.13
CA LEU A 12 88.25 67.71 20.03
C LEU A 12 87.19 66.76 20.62
N ALA A 13 86.47 67.16 21.68
CA ALA A 13 85.36 66.38 22.25
C ALA A 13 84.12 66.38 21.34
N VAL A 14 83.81 67.50 20.67
CA VAL A 14 82.73 67.57 19.67
C VAL A 14 83.09 66.79 18.40
N ILE A 15 84.37 66.80 17.99
CA ILE A 15 84.86 65.97 16.87
C ILE A 15 84.91 64.48 17.27
N LEU A 16 85.24 64.12 18.52
CA LEU A 16 85.14 62.73 18.99
C LEU A 16 83.69 62.25 19.13
N LEU A 17 82.75 63.13 19.48
CA LEU A 17 81.30 62.83 19.46
C LEU A 17 80.74 62.69 18.03
N LEU A 18 81.44 63.20 17.02
CA LEU A 18 81.11 63.06 15.60
C LEU A 18 81.77 61.83 14.93
N ILE A 19 82.63 61.07 15.62
CA ILE A 19 83.41 59.96 15.01
C ILE A 19 82.91 58.54 15.41
N THR A 20 81.86 58.40 16.21
CA THR A 20 81.29 57.05 16.48
C THR A 20 79.77 57.03 16.47
N GLN A 21 79.13 57.66 15.48
CA GLN A 21 77.82 57.16 15.09
C GLN A 21 78.09 56.00 14.13
N PRO A 22 77.77 54.74 14.47
CA PRO A 22 77.79 53.68 13.49
C PRO A 22 76.94 54.14 12.30
N ALA A 23 77.38 53.80 11.09
CA ALA A 23 76.59 54.00 9.89
C ALA A 23 75.33 53.13 10.01
N LEU A 24 74.33 53.65 10.73
CA LEU A 24 73.05 53.02 10.94
C LEU A 24 72.32 53.01 9.60
N GLY A 25 71.95 51.81 9.17
CA GLY A 25 70.97 51.65 8.13
C GLY A 25 69.58 51.99 8.67
N ALA A 26 68.70 52.44 7.79
CA ALA A 26 67.28 52.50 8.08
C ALA A 26 66.55 51.99 6.85
N VAL A 27 65.57 51.12 7.07
CA VAL A 27 64.74 50.53 6.02
C VAL A 27 63.28 50.60 6.42
N SER A 28 62.41 50.77 5.43
CA SER A 28 60.97 50.76 5.62
C SER A 28 60.34 49.90 4.54
N GLY A 29 59.30 49.16 4.92
CA GLY A 29 58.83 48.02 4.16
C GLY A 29 59.45 46.72 4.69
N GLY A 30 58.82 45.61 4.34
CA GLY A 30 59.13 44.30 4.89
C GLY A 30 58.30 43.23 4.18
N PRO A 31 58.34 41.98 4.65
CA PRO A 31 57.49 40.92 4.12
C PRO A 31 56.00 41.22 4.33
N GLU A 32 55.17 40.81 3.37
CA GLU A 32 53.71 40.88 3.41
C GLU A 32 53.20 39.63 2.72
N PHE A 33 52.32 38.87 3.38
CA PHE A 33 51.93 37.56 2.89
C PHE A 33 50.51 37.55 2.34
N GLU A 34 50.34 36.91 1.18
CA GLU A 34 49.05 36.47 0.67
C GLU A 34 49.00 34.94 0.70
N VAL A 35 47.88 34.38 1.18
CA VAL A 35 47.71 32.93 1.32
C VAL A 35 46.47 32.48 0.55
N MET A 36 46.66 31.49 -0.31
CA MET A 36 45.59 30.94 -1.16
C MET A 36 45.51 29.42 -1.02
N LEU A 37 44.31 28.86 -1.19
CA LEU A 37 44.14 27.42 -1.33
C LEU A 37 44.69 26.96 -2.68
N ALA A 38 45.50 25.92 -2.67
CA ALA A 38 46.03 25.28 -3.87
C ALA A 38 45.35 23.90 -4.06
N GLY A 39 44.69 23.70 -5.20
CA GLY A 39 44.00 22.44 -5.51
C GLY A 39 42.54 22.44 -5.08
N GLN A 40 42.18 21.61 -4.09
CA GLN A 40 40.79 21.47 -3.64
C GLN A 40 40.36 22.70 -2.83
N THR A 41 39.25 23.33 -3.23
CA THR A 41 38.72 24.55 -2.58
C THR A 41 37.50 24.29 -1.70
N GLU A 42 36.91 23.09 -1.78
CA GLU A 42 35.71 22.69 -1.05
C GLU A 42 35.93 21.36 -0.36
N PHE A 43 35.55 21.27 0.92
CA PHE A 43 35.86 20.12 1.75
C PHE A 43 34.59 19.54 2.38
N PRO A 44 34.34 18.24 2.28
CA PRO A 44 33.17 17.61 2.86
C PRO A 44 33.22 17.63 4.40
N ALA A 45 32.09 17.90 5.03
CA ALA A 45 31.94 17.75 6.48
C ALA A 45 32.16 16.29 6.92
N ASN A 46 32.60 16.09 8.16
CA ASN A 46 32.87 14.79 8.77
C ASN A 46 34.00 13.96 8.10
N GLU A 47 34.87 14.59 7.32
CA GLU A 47 36.06 13.96 6.75
C GLU A 47 37.37 14.52 7.34
N THR A 48 38.45 13.75 7.17
CA THR A 48 39.83 14.20 7.40
C THR A 48 40.51 14.39 6.05
N VAL A 49 40.97 15.60 5.77
CA VAL A 49 41.41 16.04 4.44
C VAL A 49 42.72 16.81 4.53
N ASN A 50 43.48 16.84 3.43
CA ASN A 50 44.69 17.64 3.33
C ASN A 50 44.38 18.95 2.62
N VAL A 51 44.66 20.06 3.30
CA VAL A 51 44.58 21.41 2.76
C VAL A 51 45.97 21.85 2.33
N VAL A 52 46.14 22.15 1.04
CA VAL A 52 47.39 22.69 0.52
C VAL A 52 47.24 24.20 0.40
N LEU A 53 48.16 24.95 1.00
CA LEU A 53 48.22 26.39 0.94
C LEU A 53 49.40 26.83 0.11
N LEU A 54 49.21 27.87 -0.69
CA LEU A 54 50.25 28.63 -1.36
C LEU A 54 50.45 29.93 -0.58
N ILE A 55 51.62 30.10 0.03
CA ILE A 55 52.03 31.31 0.75
C ILE A 55 52.93 32.12 -0.18
N VAL A 56 52.48 33.31 -0.58
CA VAL A 56 53.19 34.24 -1.44
C VAL A 56 53.69 35.41 -0.59
N ASN A 57 54.96 35.78 -0.71
CA ASN A 57 55.47 37.02 -0.10
C ASN A 57 55.44 38.16 -1.14
N GLU A 58 54.49 39.08 -1.01
CA GLU A 58 54.35 40.25 -1.87
C GLU A 58 55.02 41.51 -1.30
N GLY A 59 55.56 41.43 -0.09
CA GLY A 59 56.09 42.57 0.66
C GLY A 59 57.27 43.26 -0.01
N LYS A 60 57.36 44.59 0.08
CA LYS A 60 58.32 45.39 -0.69
C LYS A 60 59.15 46.26 0.23
N VAL A 61 60.36 46.60 -0.21
CA VAL A 61 61.12 47.68 0.41
C VAL A 61 60.62 49.01 -0.15
N ASN A 62 60.01 49.84 0.70
CA ASN A 62 59.49 51.16 0.34
C ASN A 62 60.62 52.18 0.20
N TRP A 63 61.57 52.15 1.13
CA TRP A 63 62.82 52.91 1.04
C TRP A 63 63.88 52.29 1.95
N ALA A 64 65.14 52.51 1.61
CA ALA A 64 66.30 52.16 2.43
C ALA A 64 67.32 53.30 2.38
N SER A 65 68.04 53.53 3.48
CA SER A 65 69.13 54.51 3.56
C SER A 65 70.28 53.97 4.39
N SER A 66 71.51 54.13 3.92
CA SER A 66 72.72 53.91 4.71
C SER A 66 73.86 54.77 4.17
N ALA A 67 74.83 55.10 5.03
CA ALA A 67 76.06 55.76 4.61
C ALA A 67 77.06 54.80 3.90
N SER A 68 76.86 53.48 4.02
CA SER A 68 77.61 52.46 3.28
C SER A 68 76.80 51.95 2.08
N PRO A 69 77.35 51.99 0.85
CA PRO A 69 76.71 51.42 -0.33
C PRO A 69 76.40 49.94 -0.18
N GLU A 70 77.27 49.17 0.48
CA GLU A 70 77.10 47.73 0.71
C GLU A 70 75.93 47.45 1.64
N ILE A 71 75.81 48.19 2.75
CA ILE A 71 74.68 48.07 3.69
C ILE A 71 73.37 48.49 3.02
N LEU A 72 73.40 49.56 2.22
CA LEU A 72 72.23 50.00 1.47
C LEU A 72 71.74 48.91 0.50
N GLU A 73 72.65 48.25 -0.22
CA GLU A 73 72.31 47.16 -1.14
C GLU A 73 71.69 45.96 -0.42
N ILE A 74 72.24 45.59 0.75
CA ILE A 74 71.68 44.51 1.57
C ILE A 74 70.26 44.87 2.01
N LEU A 75 70.06 46.05 2.61
CA LEU A 75 68.74 46.47 3.09
C LEU A 75 67.72 46.62 1.95
N ALA A 76 68.12 47.18 0.81
CA ALA A 76 67.24 47.36 -0.33
C ALA A 76 66.77 46.03 -0.96
N ASN A 77 67.59 44.98 -0.91
CA ASN A 77 67.30 43.71 -1.58
C ASN A 77 66.75 42.63 -0.63
N GLN A 78 67.13 42.65 0.65
CA GLN A 78 66.90 41.54 1.58
C GLN A 78 65.88 41.85 2.68
N SER A 79 65.60 43.12 2.99
CA SER A 79 64.64 43.46 4.07
C SER A 79 63.20 43.09 3.76
N ALA A 80 62.84 42.87 2.50
CA ALA A 80 61.53 42.35 2.10
C ALA A 80 61.44 40.82 2.08
N TRP A 81 62.54 40.10 2.36
CA TRP A 81 62.51 38.64 2.44
C TRP A 81 62.05 38.20 3.82
N ALA A 82 61.23 37.16 3.86
CA ALA A 82 60.90 36.50 5.12
C ALA A 82 61.86 35.32 5.33
N TYR A 83 62.66 35.37 6.38
CA TYR A 83 63.60 34.30 6.73
C TYR A 83 63.00 33.36 7.77
N ASP A 84 63.40 32.10 7.66
CA ASP A 84 62.99 31.03 8.59
C ASP A 84 61.48 30.98 8.85
N VAL A 85 60.68 31.04 7.79
CA VAL A 85 59.23 31.04 7.92
C VAL A 85 58.78 29.69 8.48
N PHE A 86 58.05 29.73 9.58
CA PHE A 86 57.29 28.62 10.13
C PHE A 86 55.81 28.91 10.00
N ALA A 87 55.06 27.93 9.51
CA ALA A 87 53.60 28.01 9.38
C ALA A 87 52.93 27.06 10.37
N GLN A 88 51.95 27.55 11.11
CA GLN A 88 51.14 26.75 12.02
C GLN A 88 49.67 27.14 11.88
N MET A 89 48.85 26.19 11.40
CA MET A 89 47.40 26.35 11.40
C MET A 89 46.84 25.97 12.78
N LYS A 90 45.94 26.78 13.36
CA LYS A 90 45.31 26.45 14.65
C LYS A 90 43.91 25.87 14.45
N SER A 91 43.52 25.00 15.37
CA SER A 91 42.18 24.44 15.40
C SER A 91 41.14 25.50 15.77
N THR A 92 39.94 25.38 15.19
CA THR A 92 38.72 26.09 15.63
C THR A 92 37.77 25.11 16.32
N ASP A 93 36.59 25.59 16.73
CA ASP A 93 35.55 24.73 17.28
C ASP A 93 35.02 23.72 16.24
N GLU A 94 35.06 24.07 14.96
CA GLU A 94 34.51 23.30 13.83
C GLU A 94 35.56 22.46 13.12
N ILE A 95 36.80 22.96 13.02
CA ILE A 95 37.88 22.34 12.25
C ILE A 95 39.07 22.07 13.17
N ALA A 96 39.35 20.78 13.39
CA ALA A 96 40.51 20.34 14.16
C ALA A 96 41.73 20.14 13.24
N VAL A 97 42.80 20.87 13.49
CA VAL A 97 44.07 20.73 12.76
C VAL A 97 44.91 19.63 13.43
N ARG A 98 45.37 18.67 12.64
CA ARG A 98 46.19 17.53 13.10
C ARG A 98 47.67 17.68 12.82
N SER A 99 48.02 18.55 11.89
CA SER A 99 49.42 18.84 11.56
C SER A 99 50.08 19.75 12.59
N GLU A 100 51.32 19.43 12.93
CA GLU A 100 52.18 20.26 13.75
C GLU A 100 52.70 21.49 12.97
N LYS A 101 53.38 22.41 13.68
CA LYS A 101 54.09 23.55 13.10
C LYS A 101 55.12 23.08 12.05
N GLN A 102 55.10 23.70 10.87
CA GLN A 102 55.92 23.28 9.73
C GLN A 102 56.94 24.35 9.36
N PHE A 103 58.17 23.93 9.05
CA PHE A 103 59.19 24.82 8.53
C PHE A 103 59.02 24.97 7.01
N VAL A 104 58.78 26.19 6.56
CA VAL A 104 58.58 26.55 5.14
C VAL A 104 59.90 27.04 4.51
N GLY A 105 60.80 27.60 5.33
CA GLY A 105 62.09 28.16 4.92
C GLY A 105 62.00 29.64 4.54
N THR A 106 63.03 30.15 3.86
CA THR A 106 63.03 31.55 3.40
C THR A 106 62.09 31.73 2.21
N ILE A 107 61.28 32.78 2.26
CA ILE A 107 60.39 33.23 1.17
C ILE A 107 60.83 34.64 0.75
N PRO A 108 61.67 34.78 -0.29
CA PRO A 108 62.02 36.08 -0.83
C PRO A 108 60.80 36.82 -1.37
N ASN A 109 60.87 38.14 -1.48
CA ASN A 109 59.80 38.92 -2.12
C ASN A 109 59.58 38.45 -3.57
N GLY A 110 58.30 38.28 -3.94
CA GLY A 110 57.86 37.81 -5.26
C GLY A 110 57.88 36.29 -5.41
N TYR A 111 58.26 35.55 -4.37
CA TYR A 111 58.29 34.08 -4.39
C TYR A 111 57.16 33.49 -3.54
N ALA A 112 56.82 32.25 -3.85
CA ALA A 112 55.81 31.48 -3.15
C ALA A 112 56.33 30.13 -2.69
N ARG A 113 55.73 29.62 -1.61
CA ARG A 113 55.97 28.27 -1.08
C ARG A 113 54.65 27.59 -0.77
N THR A 114 54.61 26.28 -0.96
CA THR A 114 53.44 25.47 -0.62
C THR A 114 53.65 24.76 0.72
N VAL A 115 52.60 24.68 1.52
CA VAL A 115 52.57 23.93 2.79
C VAL A 115 51.26 23.14 2.86
N THR A 116 51.26 21.96 3.48
CA THR A 116 50.09 21.08 3.53
C THR A 116 49.70 20.79 4.98
N PHE A 117 48.45 21.05 5.35
CA PHE A 117 47.91 20.75 6.68
C PHE A 117 46.81 19.68 6.58
N GLU A 118 46.90 18.66 7.43
CA GLU A 118 45.83 17.69 7.66
C GLU A 118 44.83 18.28 8.66
N ILE A 119 43.56 18.38 8.25
CA ILE A 119 42.47 18.88 9.07
C ILE A 119 41.34 17.84 9.16
N SER A 120 40.62 17.84 10.27
CA SER A 120 39.42 17.03 10.51
C SER A 120 38.24 17.98 10.73
N ILE A 121 37.26 17.92 9.84
CA ILE A 121 36.10 18.81 9.84
C ILE A 121 34.96 18.11 10.57
N LYS A 122 34.37 18.75 11.58
CA LYS A 122 33.21 18.20 12.31
C LYS A 122 31.94 18.21 11.45
N ASP A 123 30.87 17.59 11.93
CA ASP A 123 29.54 17.72 11.33
C ASP A 123 28.98 19.12 11.62
N VAL A 124 29.25 20.05 10.72
CA VAL A 124 28.85 21.46 10.81
C VAL A 124 27.98 21.86 9.61
N PRO A 125 27.19 22.95 9.73
CA PRO A 125 26.47 23.51 8.58
C PRO A 125 27.42 23.84 7.43
N GLU A 126 26.88 23.88 6.22
CA GLU A 126 27.64 24.42 5.09
C GLU A 126 28.03 25.88 5.34
N GLY A 127 29.17 26.29 4.79
CA GLY A 127 29.65 27.66 4.92
C GLY A 127 31.17 27.78 4.83
N GLU A 128 31.64 29.01 4.93
CA GLU A 128 33.07 29.31 5.01
C GLU A 128 33.49 29.45 6.46
N TYR A 129 34.49 28.67 6.84
CA TYR A 129 35.07 28.66 8.18
C TYR A 129 36.48 29.24 8.11
N LEU A 130 36.70 30.34 8.83
CA LEU A 130 37.97 31.04 8.86
C LEU A 130 38.92 30.34 9.82
N VAL A 131 39.91 29.63 9.28
CA VAL A 131 40.91 28.91 10.07
C VAL A 131 42.18 29.76 10.18
N PRO A 132 42.63 30.13 11.39
CA PRO A 132 43.82 30.96 11.57
C PRO A 132 45.11 30.20 11.23
N LEU A 133 45.93 30.80 10.39
CA LEU A 133 47.29 30.40 10.05
C LEU A 133 48.27 31.40 10.65
N GLU A 134 49.04 30.96 11.63
CA GLU A 134 50.14 31.76 12.20
C GLU A 134 51.41 31.53 11.38
N LEU A 135 51.96 32.61 10.85
CA LEU A 135 53.27 32.67 10.20
C LEU A 135 54.25 33.35 11.14
N GLU A 136 55.24 32.59 11.61
CA GLU A 136 56.37 33.12 12.36
C GLU A 136 57.58 33.24 11.44
N TYR A 137 58.20 34.41 11.39
CA TYR A 137 59.33 34.66 10.51
C TYR A 137 60.29 35.70 11.11
N ARG A 138 61.47 35.77 10.51
CA ARG A 138 62.46 36.80 10.79
C ARG A 138 62.57 37.74 9.61
N GLU A 139 62.46 39.03 9.87
CA GLU A 139 62.75 40.08 8.90
C GLU A 139 64.06 40.79 9.25
N LEU A 140 64.77 41.24 8.23
CA LEU A 140 66.01 41.99 8.40
C LEU A 140 65.68 43.47 8.64
N GLU A 141 65.84 43.92 9.88
CA GLU A 141 65.50 45.28 10.31
C GLU A 141 66.66 46.26 10.12
N ASP A 142 67.88 45.82 10.42
CA ASP A 142 69.06 46.67 10.27
C ASP A 142 70.33 45.82 10.05
N VAL A 143 71.35 46.46 9.48
CA VAL A 143 72.69 45.91 9.33
C VAL A 143 73.69 47.00 9.66
N TYR A 144 74.59 46.73 10.61
CA TYR A 144 75.66 47.66 10.96
C TYR A 144 77.03 47.00 10.91
N PRO A 145 78.08 47.76 10.56
CA PRO A 145 79.43 47.24 10.50
C PRO A 145 80.06 47.27 11.90
N VAL A 146 80.67 46.15 12.28
CA VAL A 146 81.53 46.02 13.46
C VAL A 146 82.97 45.95 12.97
N PHE A 147 83.79 46.90 13.41
CA PHE A 147 85.19 46.97 13.02
C PHE A 147 86.03 46.13 13.99
N SER A 148 86.70 45.11 13.46
CA SER A 148 87.67 44.28 14.20
C SER A 148 89.06 44.48 13.59
N GLY A 149 89.75 45.53 14.03
CA GLY A 149 91.02 45.95 13.43
C GLY A 149 90.83 46.49 12.01
N ALA A 150 91.45 45.84 11.02
CA ALA A 150 91.31 46.17 9.60
C ALA A 150 90.23 45.36 8.86
N GLN A 151 89.53 44.45 9.55
CA GLN A 151 88.43 43.67 9.00
C GLN A 151 87.10 44.32 9.35
N ILE A 152 86.17 44.33 8.37
CA ILE A 152 84.79 44.76 8.55
C ILE A 152 83.93 43.50 8.64
N GLU A 153 83.22 43.34 9.74
CA GLU A 153 82.23 42.28 9.92
C GLU A 153 80.84 42.92 9.98
N TYR A 154 79.87 42.40 9.22
CA TYR A 154 78.50 42.92 9.24
C TYR A 154 77.67 42.17 10.27
N HIS A 155 77.08 42.91 11.20
CA HIS A 155 76.14 42.38 12.17
C HIS A 155 74.71 42.64 11.69
N TYR A 156 73.92 41.58 11.61
CA TYR A 156 72.53 41.62 11.13
C TYR A 156 71.58 41.65 12.32
N VAL A 157 70.69 42.64 12.33
CA VAL A 157 69.63 42.79 13.32
C VAL A 157 68.36 42.20 12.75
N TRP A 158 67.92 41.11 13.37
CA TRP A 158 66.72 40.40 12.97
C TRP A 158 65.58 40.73 13.93
N ALA A 159 64.40 40.95 13.36
CA ALA A 159 63.18 41.11 14.12
C ALA A 159 62.31 39.87 13.92
N GLU A 160 61.90 39.24 15.01
CA GLU A 160 60.90 38.17 14.98
C GLU A 160 59.51 38.80 14.83
N ARG A 161 58.73 38.23 13.92
CA ARG A 161 57.37 38.65 13.62
C ARG A 161 56.46 37.44 13.62
N THR A 162 55.22 37.67 14.05
CA THR A 162 54.14 36.71 13.94
C THR A 162 52.98 37.41 13.26
N GLU A 163 52.52 36.85 12.16
CA GLU A 163 51.34 37.30 11.44
C GLU A 163 50.29 36.20 11.46
N THR A 164 49.01 36.57 11.65
CA THR A 164 47.90 35.61 11.62
C THR A 164 47.01 35.92 10.43
N ILE A 165 46.89 34.95 9.52
CA ILE A 165 46.09 35.04 8.31
C ILE A 165 44.94 34.05 8.44
N TYR A 166 43.71 34.50 8.17
CA TYR A 166 42.54 33.64 8.23
C TYR A 166 42.31 32.98 6.87
N VAL A 167 42.53 31.67 6.80
CA VAL A 167 42.29 30.88 5.59
C VAL A 167 40.80 30.49 5.54
N PRO A 168 40.05 30.90 4.51
CA PRO A 168 38.66 30.48 4.36
C PRO A 168 38.58 29.03 3.89
N ILE A 169 38.10 28.13 4.74
CA ILE A 169 37.82 26.73 4.40
C ILE A 169 36.33 26.60 4.10
N LYS A 170 35.98 26.39 2.83
CA LYS A 170 34.60 26.18 2.41
C LYS A 170 34.19 24.73 2.68
N VAL A 171 33.27 24.55 3.62
CA VAL A 171 32.72 23.23 3.98
C VAL A 171 31.44 23.00 3.17
N VAL A 172 31.40 21.87 2.48
CA VAL A 172 30.25 21.42 1.68
C VAL A 172 29.63 20.16 2.26
N ARG A 173 28.34 19.96 2.00
CA ARG A 173 27.66 18.69 2.28
C ARG A 173 27.56 17.89 0.99
N GLU A 174 28.05 16.66 1.04
CA GLU A 174 27.89 15.72 -0.07
C GLU A 174 26.41 15.49 -0.39
N PHE A 175 26.16 14.78 -1.49
CA PHE A 175 24.80 14.40 -1.88
C PHE A 175 24.07 13.66 -0.74
N GLN A 176 23.02 14.30 -0.23
CA GLN A 176 22.19 13.81 0.86
C GLN A 176 20.73 13.75 0.40
N PRO A 177 20.30 12.62 -0.19
CA PRO A 177 18.90 12.45 -0.57
C PRO A 177 18.03 12.31 0.68
N GLU A 178 16.99 13.13 0.76
CA GLU A 178 15.93 13.04 1.75
C GLU A 178 14.62 12.64 1.08
N VAL A 179 14.01 11.56 1.56
CA VAL A 179 12.67 11.14 1.12
C VAL A 179 11.65 11.99 1.86
N LEU A 180 10.98 12.89 1.13
CA LEU A 180 9.97 13.80 1.68
C LEU A 180 8.61 13.11 1.83
N SER A 181 8.24 12.30 0.84
CA SER A 181 7.01 11.50 0.87
C SER A 181 7.18 10.17 0.16
N VAL A 182 6.36 9.22 0.58
CA VAL A 182 6.23 7.89 -0.03
C VAL A 182 4.76 7.76 -0.41
N GLU A 183 4.49 7.68 -1.69
CA GLU A 183 3.19 7.30 -2.22
C GLU A 183 3.32 5.89 -2.77
N SER A 184 2.33 5.04 -2.49
CA SER A 184 2.32 3.68 -2.99
C SER A 184 0.94 3.33 -3.51
N SER A 185 0.91 2.57 -4.59
CA SER A 185 -0.30 1.94 -5.08
C SER A 185 -0.67 0.73 -4.21
N SER A 186 -1.52 -0.18 -4.70
CA SER A 186 -2.00 -1.35 -3.98
C SER A 186 -0.86 -2.25 -3.46
N THR A 187 -0.48 -2.06 -2.19
CA THR A 187 0.56 -2.86 -1.50
C THR A 187 0.03 -4.18 -0.95
N VAL A 188 -0.99 -4.76 -1.60
CA VAL A 188 -1.61 -6.02 -1.20
C VAL A 188 -0.68 -7.20 -1.54
N PRO A 189 -0.51 -8.17 -0.62
CA PRO A 189 0.27 -9.39 -0.84
C PRO A 189 -0.09 -10.14 -2.13
N GLY A 190 0.93 -10.62 -2.85
CA GLY A 190 0.77 -11.43 -4.06
C GLY A 190 0.70 -10.66 -5.37
N GLY A 191 0.92 -9.34 -5.35
CA GLY A 191 0.90 -8.52 -6.55
C GLY A 191 2.07 -7.57 -6.68
N ILE A 192 2.08 -6.85 -7.80
CA ILE A 192 3.01 -5.76 -8.06
C ILE A 192 2.41 -4.47 -7.50
N ALA A 193 3.22 -3.70 -6.78
CA ALA A 193 2.89 -2.36 -6.30
C ALA A 193 3.84 -1.34 -6.93
N GLU A 194 3.32 -0.16 -7.25
CA GLU A 194 4.13 1.00 -7.63
C GLU A 194 4.41 1.87 -6.40
N ILE A 195 5.66 2.29 -6.23
CA ILE A 195 6.12 3.15 -5.16
C ILE A 195 6.70 4.41 -5.78
N GLN A 196 6.10 5.55 -5.48
CA GLN A 196 6.61 6.86 -5.84
C GLN A 196 7.27 7.51 -4.63
N LEU A 197 8.55 7.85 -4.76
CA LEU A 197 9.30 8.58 -3.74
C LEU A 197 9.51 10.00 -4.24
N ILE A 198 9.08 11.00 -3.45
CA ILE A 198 9.48 12.39 -3.66
C ILE A 198 10.74 12.61 -2.85
N VAL A 199 11.85 12.90 -3.54
CA VAL A 199 13.18 13.02 -2.94
C VAL A 199 13.71 14.42 -3.15
N ARG A 200 14.33 14.98 -2.12
CA ARG A 200 15.07 16.25 -2.19
C ARG A 200 16.55 16.01 -1.97
N ASN A 201 17.40 16.68 -2.75
CA ASN A 201 18.82 16.80 -2.42
C ASN A 201 19.02 17.89 -1.35
N ASN A 202 19.28 17.49 -0.10
CA ASN A 202 19.66 18.42 0.98
C ASN A 202 21.18 18.65 1.05
N GLY A 203 21.95 18.02 0.17
CA GLY A 203 23.37 18.29 -0.03
C GLY A 203 23.57 19.58 -0.83
N THR A 204 24.82 20.02 -0.86
CA THR A 204 25.26 21.26 -1.51
C THR A 204 26.12 20.98 -2.74
N SER A 205 26.51 19.72 -2.92
CA SER A 205 27.18 19.23 -4.11
C SER A 205 26.15 18.89 -5.19
N GLU A 206 26.45 19.33 -6.40
CA GLU A 206 25.83 18.78 -7.60
C GLU A 206 26.42 17.40 -7.91
N VAL A 207 25.58 16.48 -8.37
CA VAL A 207 26.00 15.12 -8.72
C VAL A 207 25.43 14.66 -10.04
N HIS A 208 26.12 13.71 -10.66
CA HIS A 208 25.78 13.17 -11.97
C HIS A 208 25.72 11.64 -11.95
N ASP A 209 25.08 11.07 -12.97
CA ASP A 209 24.91 9.63 -13.17
C ASP A 209 24.35 8.92 -11.93
N VAL A 210 23.27 9.47 -11.36
CA VAL A 210 22.70 8.97 -10.11
C VAL A 210 21.78 7.79 -10.38
N GLU A 211 22.13 6.64 -9.86
CA GLU A 211 21.32 5.43 -9.92
C GLU A 211 20.72 5.12 -8.54
N PHE A 212 19.41 4.90 -8.48
CA PHE A 212 18.68 4.50 -7.30
C PHE A 212 18.11 3.08 -7.45
N GLN A 213 18.18 2.32 -6.37
CA GLN A 213 17.68 0.95 -6.30
C GLN A 213 17.08 0.69 -4.91
N ILE A 214 15.85 0.18 -4.86
CA ILE A 214 15.31 -0.38 -3.61
C ILE A 214 16.06 -1.69 -3.32
N VAL A 215 16.59 -1.83 -2.10
CA VAL A 215 17.23 -3.08 -1.66
C VAL A 215 16.15 -4.14 -1.42
N PRO A 216 16.28 -5.35 -2.00
CA PRO A 216 15.34 -6.44 -1.74
C PRO A 216 15.21 -6.78 -0.26
N SER A 217 14.00 -7.11 0.18
CA SER A 217 13.71 -7.60 1.53
C SER A 217 13.07 -8.99 1.46
N THR A 218 12.78 -9.61 2.62
CA THR A 218 12.16 -10.94 2.67
C THR A 218 10.84 -11.03 1.92
N PHE A 219 10.05 -9.95 1.92
CA PHE A 219 8.71 -9.93 1.34
C PHE A 219 8.57 -9.04 0.12
N ILE A 220 9.59 -8.24 -0.21
CA ILE A 220 9.52 -7.22 -1.26
C ILE A 220 10.68 -7.41 -2.23
N THR A 221 10.35 -7.69 -3.49
CA THR A 221 11.31 -7.83 -4.58
C THR A 221 11.22 -6.64 -5.52
N PRO A 222 12.27 -5.81 -5.67
CA PRO A 222 12.29 -4.71 -6.63
C PRO A 222 12.37 -5.22 -8.07
N LEU A 223 11.67 -4.56 -8.99
CA LEU A 223 11.58 -4.95 -10.41
C LEU A 223 12.30 -3.98 -11.36
N ASN A 224 12.73 -2.81 -10.88
CA ASN A 224 13.44 -1.81 -11.67
C ASN A 224 14.42 -0.99 -10.81
N THR A 225 15.30 -0.27 -11.50
CA THR A 225 16.11 0.82 -10.95
C THR A 225 15.63 2.15 -11.55
N GLN A 226 16.07 3.26 -10.95
CA GLN A 226 15.81 4.60 -11.44
C GLN A 226 17.14 5.33 -11.69
N PHE A 227 17.20 6.11 -12.77
CA PHE A 227 18.38 6.87 -13.16
C PHE A 227 18.03 8.34 -13.29
N VAL A 228 18.87 9.20 -12.72
CA VAL A 228 18.77 10.66 -12.84
C VAL A 228 20.13 11.17 -13.29
N GLU A 229 20.16 11.83 -14.45
CA GLU A 229 21.40 12.25 -15.09
C GLU A 229 22.18 13.28 -14.25
N ARG A 230 21.46 14.25 -13.67
CA ARG A 230 22.03 15.33 -12.88
C ARG A 230 21.06 15.74 -11.77
N ILE A 231 21.60 15.96 -10.58
CA ILE A 231 20.86 16.46 -9.42
C ILE A 231 21.63 17.63 -8.82
N SER A 232 21.05 18.82 -8.87
CA SER A 232 21.59 20.02 -8.26
C SER A 232 21.15 20.15 -6.79
N PRO A 233 21.80 21.03 -6.00
CA PRO A 233 21.41 21.30 -4.62
C PRO A 233 19.96 21.80 -4.52
N GLY A 234 19.19 21.25 -3.59
CA GLY A 234 17.79 21.64 -3.36
C GLY A 234 16.78 21.06 -4.36
N ASP A 235 17.23 20.37 -5.42
CA ASP A 235 16.34 19.74 -6.39
C ASP A 235 15.38 18.78 -5.72
N VAL A 236 14.11 18.85 -6.14
CA VAL A 236 13.06 17.90 -5.76
C VAL A 236 12.68 17.11 -7.00
N PHE A 237 12.75 15.79 -6.91
CA PHE A 237 12.50 14.88 -8.03
C PHE A 237 11.73 13.65 -7.56
N ASN A 238 11.06 13.00 -8.52
CA ASN A 238 10.23 11.83 -8.25
C ASN A 238 10.93 10.58 -8.78
N LEU A 239 10.95 9.52 -7.96
CA LEU A 239 11.44 8.20 -8.35
C LEU A 239 10.27 7.22 -8.36
N SER A 240 10.12 6.44 -9.43
CA SER A 240 9.07 5.42 -9.54
C SER A 240 9.65 4.01 -9.54
N PHE A 241 9.27 3.20 -8.57
CA PHE A 241 9.69 1.81 -8.43
C PHE A 241 8.51 0.86 -8.54
N ARG A 242 8.68 -0.26 -9.23
CA ARG A 242 7.76 -1.39 -9.19
C ARG A 242 8.35 -2.46 -8.30
N VAL A 243 7.55 -2.97 -7.38
CA VAL A 243 7.96 -4.04 -6.46
C VAL A 243 6.95 -5.17 -6.47
N LEU A 244 7.41 -6.41 -6.38
CA LEU A 244 6.57 -7.58 -6.14
C LEU A 244 6.48 -7.83 -4.64
N ILE A 245 5.27 -7.89 -4.10
CA ILE A 245 4.99 -8.20 -2.69
C ILE A 245 4.64 -9.68 -2.58
N SER A 246 5.36 -10.40 -1.73
CA SER A 246 5.14 -11.82 -1.46
C SER A 246 3.72 -12.10 -0.96
N GLU A 247 3.11 -13.20 -1.40
CA GLU A 247 1.77 -13.64 -0.96
C GLU A 247 1.68 -13.90 0.55
N ASN A 248 2.81 -14.19 1.19
CA ASN A 248 2.93 -14.47 2.62
C ASN A 248 3.26 -13.23 3.46
N ALA A 249 3.33 -12.05 2.83
CA ALA A 249 3.58 -10.81 3.56
C ALA A 249 2.42 -10.52 4.51
N ALA A 250 2.72 -10.29 5.78
CA ALA A 250 1.73 -9.85 6.75
C ALA A 250 1.49 -8.34 6.62
N PRO A 251 0.26 -7.85 6.88
CA PRO A 251 -0.02 -6.42 6.93
C PRO A 251 0.85 -5.76 7.99
N SER A 252 1.66 -4.78 7.59
CA SER A 252 2.62 -4.11 8.49
C SER A 252 3.25 -2.89 7.83
N GLU A 253 3.83 -2.00 8.63
CA GLU A 253 4.77 -1.00 8.13
C GLU A 253 6.18 -1.58 8.13
N VAL A 254 6.80 -1.64 6.94
CA VAL A 254 8.14 -2.19 6.73
C VAL A 254 9.09 -1.04 6.41
N GLN A 255 10.22 -0.98 7.11
CA GLN A 255 11.30 -0.06 6.76
C GLN A 255 12.10 -0.63 5.59
N MET A 256 12.08 0.08 4.47
CA MET A 256 12.80 -0.24 3.24
C MET A 256 14.09 0.57 3.14
N MET A 257 15.08 0.02 2.42
CA MET A 257 16.33 0.72 2.13
C MET A 257 16.40 1.09 0.65
N LEU A 258 16.66 2.36 0.37
CA LEU A 258 16.98 2.92 -0.93
C LEU A 258 18.50 3.04 -1.05
N LYS A 259 19.12 2.18 -1.86
CA LYS A 259 20.52 2.33 -2.25
C LYS A 259 20.63 3.37 -3.36
N TYR A 260 21.62 4.24 -3.28
CA TYR A 260 21.95 5.18 -4.36
C TYR A 260 23.44 5.14 -4.67
N SER A 261 23.80 5.32 -5.94
CA SER A 261 25.19 5.52 -6.37
C SER A 261 25.28 6.70 -7.33
N TYR A 262 26.33 7.49 -7.22
CA TYR A 262 26.48 8.74 -7.98
C TYR A 262 27.95 9.02 -8.28
N LYS A 263 28.21 9.96 -9.18
CA LYS A 263 29.53 10.57 -9.39
C LYS A 263 29.50 12.00 -8.89
N ASP A 264 30.51 12.37 -8.10
CA ASP A 264 30.74 13.76 -7.72
C ASP A 264 31.39 14.57 -8.86
N GLU A 265 31.62 15.87 -8.64
CA GLU A 265 32.23 16.77 -9.62
C GLU A 265 33.64 16.33 -10.07
N LEU A 266 34.34 15.53 -9.23
CA LEU A 266 35.65 14.96 -9.53
C LEU A 266 35.55 13.60 -10.25
N ASN A 267 34.36 13.22 -10.72
CA ASN A 267 34.03 11.92 -11.31
C ASN A 267 34.31 10.71 -10.40
N LYS A 268 34.42 10.91 -9.09
CA LYS A 268 34.61 9.82 -8.13
C LYS A 268 33.24 9.19 -7.84
N LYS A 269 33.16 7.87 -8.02
CA LYS A 269 31.95 7.11 -7.71
C LYS A 269 31.79 6.96 -6.20
N LYS A 270 30.61 7.30 -5.69
CA LYS A 270 30.20 7.14 -4.29
C LYS A 270 28.87 6.40 -4.23
N GLU A 271 28.59 5.80 -3.08
CA GLU A 271 27.32 5.12 -2.81
C GLU A 271 26.85 5.39 -1.38
N GLY A 272 25.54 5.29 -1.18
CA GLY A 272 24.92 5.47 0.13
C GLY A 272 23.57 4.78 0.21
N PHE A 273 22.95 4.90 1.38
CA PHE A 273 21.66 4.31 1.67
C PHE A 273 20.77 5.32 2.39
N LYS A 274 19.47 5.30 2.06
CA LYS A 274 18.43 6.04 2.77
C LYS A 274 17.31 5.08 3.14
N THR A 275 16.68 5.27 4.29
CA THR A 275 15.52 4.47 4.69
C THR A 275 14.22 5.21 4.41
N PHE A 276 13.17 4.46 4.13
CA PHE A 276 11.79 4.96 4.05
C PHE A 276 10.83 3.87 4.54
N ASN A 277 9.63 4.25 4.96
CA ASN A 277 8.63 3.29 5.44
C ASN A 277 7.64 2.98 4.29
N LEU A 278 7.30 1.71 4.14
CA LEU A 278 6.28 1.23 3.22
C LEU A 278 5.23 0.46 4.00
N ARG A 279 3.96 0.85 3.87
CA ARG A 279 2.85 0.14 4.50
C ARG A 279 2.34 -0.96 3.57
N ILE A 280 2.38 -2.20 4.02
CA ILE A 280 1.76 -3.36 3.37
C ILE A 280 0.32 -3.44 3.86
N LEU A 281 -0.63 -3.37 2.94
CA LEU A 281 -2.06 -3.48 3.23
C LEU A 281 -2.48 -4.93 3.45
N ASP A 282 -3.57 -5.12 4.16
CA ASP A 282 -4.19 -6.45 4.28
C ASP A 282 -4.94 -6.83 3.00
N LYS A 283 -5.27 -8.11 2.89
CA LYS A 283 -6.22 -8.58 1.88
C LYS A 283 -7.60 -7.94 2.13
N PRO A 284 -8.42 -7.73 1.10
CA PRO A 284 -9.76 -7.20 1.30
C PRO A 284 -10.58 -8.11 2.21
N ASP A 285 -11.33 -7.48 3.12
CA ASP A 285 -12.28 -8.13 4.00
C ASP A 285 -13.69 -7.76 3.56
N ILE A 286 -14.51 -8.75 3.21
CA ILE A 286 -15.85 -8.54 2.67
C ILE A 286 -16.86 -9.23 3.57
N SER A 287 -17.71 -8.44 4.23
CA SER A 287 -18.86 -8.99 4.94
C SER A 287 -20.06 -9.12 4.01
N VAL A 288 -20.74 -10.25 4.10
CA VAL A 288 -21.95 -10.56 3.34
C VAL A 288 -23.13 -10.75 4.29
N GLU A 289 -24.20 -9.98 4.08
CA GLU A 289 -25.44 -10.07 4.84
C GLU A 289 -26.60 -10.47 3.91
N ILE A 290 -27.48 -11.38 4.37
CA ILE A 290 -28.68 -11.75 3.62
C ILE A 290 -29.80 -10.77 3.95
N LEU A 291 -30.29 -10.05 2.94
CA LEU A 291 -31.43 -9.15 3.08
C LEU A 291 -32.75 -9.90 2.90
N SER A 292 -32.81 -10.81 1.93
CA SER A 292 -34.01 -11.58 1.61
C SER A 292 -33.63 -12.92 0.96
N SER A 293 -34.32 -14.00 1.34
CA SER A 293 -34.16 -15.33 0.73
C SER A 293 -35.53 -15.90 0.38
N ARG A 294 -35.73 -16.14 -0.92
CA ARG A 294 -36.94 -16.69 -1.52
C ARG A 294 -36.58 -17.99 -2.24
N LEU A 295 -36.20 -19.02 -1.49
CA LEU A 295 -35.75 -20.30 -2.03
C LEU A 295 -36.65 -21.45 -1.53
N VAL A 296 -37.28 -22.15 -2.47
CA VAL A 296 -38.19 -23.28 -2.21
C VAL A 296 -37.72 -24.51 -3.00
N ALA A 297 -37.77 -25.68 -2.37
CA ALA A 297 -37.39 -26.94 -3.00
C ALA A 297 -38.14 -27.18 -4.34
N GLY A 298 -37.39 -27.41 -5.41
CA GLY A 298 -37.93 -27.71 -6.74
C GLY A 298 -38.33 -26.49 -7.58
N ALA A 299 -38.06 -25.28 -7.12
CA ALA A 299 -38.33 -24.04 -7.82
C ALA A 299 -37.06 -23.20 -8.06
N GLU A 300 -37.16 -22.24 -8.98
CA GLU A 300 -36.23 -21.11 -9.04
C GLU A 300 -36.65 -20.06 -8.03
N GLY A 301 -35.67 -19.38 -7.44
CA GLY A 301 -35.88 -18.40 -6.40
C GLY A 301 -34.80 -17.32 -6.42
N SER A 302 -34.99 -16.29 -5.61
CA SER A 302 -34.08 -15.15 -5.55
C SER A 302 -33.44 -14.96 -4.17
N LEU A 303 -32.16 -14.63 -4.16
CA LEU A 303 -31.39 -14.30 -2.96
C LEU A 303 -30.86 -12.87 -3.07
N GLU A 304 -31.24 -12.00 -2.14
CA GLU A 304 -30.75 -10.62 -2.06
C GLU A 304 -29.70 -10.52 -0.96
N LEU A 305 -28.52 -10.04 -1.34
CA LEU A 305 -27.34 -9.91 -0.47
C LEU A 305 -26.92 -8.45 -0.40
N LYS A 306 -26.37 -8.08 0.75
CA LYS A 306 -25.65 -6.84 0.97
C LYS A 306 -24.18 -7.17 1.20
N LEU A 307 -23.32 -6.64 0.34
CA LEU A 307 -21.87 -6.76 0.45
C LEU A 307 -21.33 -5.45 1.01
N LYS A 308 -20.40 -5.55 1.95
CA LYS A 308 -19.67 -4.41 2.50
C LYS A 308 -18.18 -4.70 2.53
N ASN A 309 -17.39 -3.77 2.01
CA ASN A 309 -15.94 -3.81 2.15
C ASN A 309 -15.56 -3.29 3.54
N GLN A 310 -15.09 -4.19 4.40
CA GLN A 310 -14.61 -3.87 5.75
C GLN A 310 -13.09 -3.66 5.79
N GLY A 311 -12.38 -3.98 4.71
CA GLY A 311 -10.96 -3.78 4.58
C GLY A 311 -10.57 -2.38 4.09
N ASP A 312 -9.25 -2.16 3.98
CA ASP A 312 -8.65 -0.88 3.58
C ASP A 312 -8.36 -0.80 2.07
N VAL A 313 -8.67 -1.85 1.30
CA VAL A 313 -8.34 -1.97 -0.13
C VAL A 313 -9.54 -1.59 -0.98
N VAL A 314 -9.37 -0.66 -1.91
CA VAL A 314 -10.37 -0.39 -2.96
C VAL A 314 -10.36 -1.53 -3.97
N MET A 315 -11.53 -2.12 -4.21
CA MET A 315 -11.72 -3.19 -5.20
C MET A 315 -12.36 -2.63 -6.46
N LYS A 316 -11.86 -3.00 -7.63
CA LYS A 316 -12.41 -2.64 -8.96
C LYS A 316 -12.74 -3.89 -9.76
N ASN A 317 -13.58 -3.73 -10.79
CA ASN A 317 -13.96 -4.80 -11.73
C ASN A 317 -14.37 -6.11 -11.03
N ILE A 318 -15.22 -5.97 -10.02
CA ILE A 318 -15.55 -7.06 -9.11
C ILE A 318 -16.57 -7.99 -9.78
N ILE A 319 -16.30 -9.29 -9.74
CA ILE A 319 -17.21 -10.33 -10.18
C ILE A 319 -17.54 -11.22 -9.00
N VAL A 320 -18.80 -11.19 -8.57
CA VAL A 320 -19.34 -12.08 -7.54
C VAL A 320 -20.00 -13.26 -8.22
N ALA A 321 -19.44 -14.45 -8.01
CA ALA A 321 -19.96 -15.70 -8.51
C ALA A 321 -20.32 -16.64 -7.35
N VAL A 322 -21.43 -17.34 -7.49
CA VAL A 322 -21.84 -18.39 -6.55
C VAL A 322 -21.28 -19.71 -7.05
N THR A 323 -20.61 -20.47 -6.19
CA THR A 323 -20.17 -21.83 -6.51
C THR A 323 -21.35 -22.79 -6.39
N PRO A 324 -21.79 -23.46 -7.47
CA PRO A 324 -22.94 -24.34 -7.42
C PRO A 324 -22.64 -25.56 -6.53
N SER A 325 -23.54 -25.86 -5.60
CA SER A 325 -23.41 -27.00 -4.70
C SER A 325 -24.78 -27.58 -4.34
N PRO A 326 -25.08 -28.85 -4.70
CA PRO A 326 -26.37 -29.44 -4.38
C PRO A 326 -26.76 -29.28 -2.90
N PRO A 327 -28.00 -28.88 -2.59
CA PRO A 327 -29.14 -28.80 -3.50
C PRO A 327 -29.34 -27.44 -4.21
N ILE A 328 -28.46 -26.45 -4.02
CA ILE A 328 -28.58 -25.12 -4.63
C ILE A 328 -27.64 -25.00 -5.83
N THR A 329 -28.19 -24.70 -7.00
CA THR A 329 -27.41 -24.49 -8.22
C THR A 329 -27.70 -23.13 -8.82
N THR A 330 -26.71 -22.56 -9.51
CA THR A 330 -26.87 -21.33 -10.28
C THR A 330 -25.72 -21.21 -11.29
N SER A 331 -25.89 -20.41 -12.32
CA SER A 331 -24.81 -19.96 -13.20
C SER A 331 -24.73 -18.43 -13.26
N ASP A 332 -25.45 -17.77 -12.36
CA ASP A 332 -25.62 -16.33 -12.33
C ASP A 332 -24.40 -15.66 -11.68
N THR A 333 -23.98 -14.52 -12.23
CA THR A 333 -22.85 -13.74 -11.72
C THR A 333 -23.23 -12.26 -11.65
N ARG A 334 -22.59 -11.52 -10.74
CA ARG A 334 -22.83 -10.08 -10.59
C ARG A 334 -21.54 -9.30 -10.78
N TYR A 335 -21.61 -8.32 -11.66
CA TYR A 335 -20.54 -7.36 -11.88
C TYR A 335 -20.79 -6.12 -11.05
N ILE A 336 -19.75 -5.64 -10.37
CA ILE A 336 -19.74 -4.41 -9.60
C ILE A 336 -18.50 -3.63 -10.06
N GLU A 337 -18.70 -2.37 -10.46
CA GLU A 337 -17.63 -1.52 -11.01
C GLU A 337 -16.51 -1.26 -9.98
N SER A 338 -16.88 -0.81 -8.79
CA SER A 338 -15.96 -0.61 -7.67
C SER A 338 -16.64 -0.79 -6.32
N LEU A 339 -15.84 -1.08 -5.30
CA LEU A 339 -16.27 -1.12 -3.90
C LEU A 339 -15.14 -0.58 -3.01
N SER A 340 -15.27 0.67 -2.57
CA SER A 340 -14.29 1.33 -1.70
C SER A 340 -14.41 0.88 -0.23
N PRO A 341 -13.38 1.09 0.61
CA PRO A 341 -13.45 0.83 2.05
C PRO A 341 -14.68 1.45 2.72
N GLY A 342 -15.44 0.63 3.44
CA GLY A 342 -16.67 1.01 4.13
C GLY A 342 -17.92 1.11 3.24
N GLU A 343 -17.79 1.02 1.92
CA GLU A 343 -18.91 1.08 0.97
C GLU A 343 -19.76 -0.20 1.03
N GLU A 344 -21.06 -0.04 0.79
CA GLU A 344 -22.05 -1.11 0.84
C GLU A 344 -22.84 -1.16 -0.47
N ILE A 345 -23.04 -2.36 -1.02
CA ILE A 345 -23.81 -2.57 -2.25
C ILE A 345 -24.77 -3.75 -2.10
N GLN A 346 -25.96 -3.61 -2.69
CA GLN A 346 -26.96 -4.67 -2.72
C GLN A 346 -26.94 -5.37 -4.08
N ILE A 347 -26.90 -6.70 -4.06
CA ILE A 347 -26.94 -7.54 -5.25
C ILE A 347 -27.98 -8.65 -5.07
N SER A 348 -28.58 -9.09 -6.17
CA SER A 348 -29.56 -10.17 -6.15
C SER A 348 -29.12 -11.32 -7.05
N PHE A 349 -29.26 -12.57 -6.64
CA PHE A 349 -28.97 -13.76 -7.45
C PHE A 349 -30.25 -14.53 -7.75
N LYS A 350 -30.32 -15.12 -8.95
CA LYS A 350 -31.31 -16.16 -9.25
C LYS A 350 -30.69 -17.54 -9.05
N LEU A 351 -31.33 -18.35 -8.21
CA LEU A 351 -30.85 -19.67 -7.80
C LEU A 351 -31.94 -20.71 -8.09
N SER A 352 -31.53 -21.93 -8.44
CA SER A 352 -32.42 -23.08 -8.57
C SER A 352 -32.19 -24.04 -7.41
N VAL A 353 -33.27 -24.56 -6.82
CA VAL A 353 -33.20 -25.53 -5.73
C VAL A 353 -33.70 -26.88 -6.22
N LEU A 354 -32.95 -27.96 -5.99
CA LEU A 354 -33.37 -29.31 -6.32
C LEU A 354 -34.68 -29.69 -5.60
N SER A 355 -35.57 -30.42 -6.26
CA SER A 355 -36.83 -30.88 -5.67
C SER A 355 -36.66 -31.86 -4.51
N SER A 356 -35.50 -32.52 -4.41
CA SER A 356 -35.12 -33.38 -3.29
C SER A 356 -34.58 -32.63 -2.08
N ALA A 357 -34.45 -31.29 -2.16
CA ALA A 357 -34.00 -30.47 -1.04
C ALA A 357 -35.01 -30.58 0.11
N LYS A 358 -34.49 -30.74 1.32
CA LYS A 358 -35.28 -30.66 2.53
C LYS A 358 -35.27 -29.22 3.03
N GLU A 359 -36.20 -28.91 3.91
CA GLU A 359 -36.12 -27.66 4.63
C GLU A 359 -34.87 -27.59 5.50
N GLY A 360 -34.20 -26.45 5.47
CA GLY A 360 -32.98 -26.22 6.25
C GLY A 360 -32.16 -25.06 5.75
N THR A 361 -31.02 -24.84 6.42
CA THR A 361 -30.02 -23.85 5.99
C THR A 361 -28.89 -24.57 5.26
N TYR A 362 -28.61 -24.14 4.04
CA TYR A 362 -27.57 -24.73 3.19
C TYR A 362 -26.40 -23.76 3.00
N PRO A 363 -25.14 -24.24 3.02
CA PRO A 363 -24.00 -23.38 2.78
C PRO A 363 -23.95 -22.96 1.30
N LEU A 364 -23.79 -21.66 1.07
CA LEU A 364 -23.60 -21.07 -0.24
C LEU A 364 -22.23 -20.38 -0.27
N ASN A 365 -21.36 -20.83 -1.18
CA ASN A 365 -20.00 -20.32 -1.32
C ASN A 365 -19.95 -19.25 -2.41
N LEU A 366 -19.54 -18.05 -2.04
CA LEU A 366 -19.31 -16.92 -2.93
C LEU A 366 -17.82 -16.82 -3.25
N ILE A 367 -17.52 -16.62 -4.53
CA ILE A 367 -16.18 -16.29 -5.04
C ILE A 367 -16.25 -14.87 -5.57
N ILE A 368 -15.49 -13.97 -4.96
CA ILE A 368 -15.42 -12.56 -5.30
C ILE A 368 -14.06 -12.32 -5.94
N SER A 369 -14.05 -12.28 -7.27
CA SER A 369 -12.87 -11.89 -8.04
C SER A 369 -12.82 -10.38 -8.17
N TYR A 370 -11.64 -9.78 -8.10
CA TYR A 370 -11.47 -8.33 -8.19
C TYR A 370 -10.09 -7.96 -8.75
N GLU A 371 -10.00 -6.73 -9.21
CA GLU A 371 -8.76 -6.03 -9.52
C GLU A 371 -8.50 -4.94 -8.48
N ASP A 372 -7.23 -4.63 -8.23
CA ASP A 372 -6.88 -3.48 -7.41
C ASP A 372 -7.03 -2.15 -8.18
N GLU A 373 -6.68 -1.03 -7.54
CA GLU A 373 -6.79 0.30 -8.15
C GLU A 373 -5.99 0.44 -9.44
N ASP A 374 -4.93 -0.36 -9.60
CA ASP A 374 -3.99 -0.38 -10.71
C ASP A 374 -4.43 -1.33 -11.84
N GLY A 375 -5.54 -2.04 -11.67
CA GLY A 375 -6.06 -3.01 -12.65
C GLY A 375 -5.37 -4.38 -12.59
N ASN A 376 -4.62 -4.67 -11.53
CA ASN A 376 -4.01 -5.99 -11.36
C ASN A 376 -5.01 -6.95 -10.72
N ALA A 377 -5.28 -8.07 -11.39
CA ALA A 377 -6.10 -9.14 -10.84
C ALA A 377 -5.45 -9.74 -9.58
N LYS A 378 -6.22 -9.87 -8.51
CA LYS A 378 -5.76 -10.44 -7.22
C LYS A 378 -6.39 -11.79 -6.93
N ALA A 379 -5.86 -12.45 -5.90
CA ALA A 379 -6.46 -13.66 -5.38
C ALA A 379 -7.93 -13.40 -4.95
N PRO A 380 -8.89 -14.23 -5.37
CA PRO A 380 -10.30 -13.99 -5.07
C PRO A 380 -10.62 -14.20 -3.59
N VAL A 381 -11.52 -13.37 -3.07
CA VAL A 381 -12.08 -13.52 -1.72
C VAL A 381 -13.15 -14.62 -1.76
N ARG A 382 -13.19 -15.47 -0.72
CA ARG A 382 -14.14 -16.58 -0.62
C ARG A 382 -14.95 -16.43 0.65
N GLU A 383 -16.26 -16.30 0.49
CA GLU A 383 -17.20 -16.19 1.60
C GLU A 383 -18.19 -17.34 1.60
N THR A 384 -18.58 -17.82 2.78
CA THR A 384 -19.60 -18.87 2.92
C THR A 384 -20.73 -18.36 3.80
N ILE A 385 -21.92 -18.30 3.23
CA ILE A 385 -23.13 -17.89 3.94
C ILE A 385 -24.12 -19.04 4.07
N GLY A 386 -24.89 -19.07 5.15
CA GLY A 386 -25.97 -20.04 5.34
C GLY A 386 -27.28 -19.51 4.76
N VAL A 387 -27.78 -20.11 3.69
CA VAL A 387 -29.01 -19.67 3.02
C VAL A 387 -30.18 -20.59 3.40
N PRO A 388 -31.29 -20.04 3.94
CA PRO A 388 -32.46 -20.84 4.27
C PRO A 388 -33.23 -21.24 3.01
N VAL A 389 -33.56 -22.53 2.92
CA VAL A 389 -34.40 -23.14 1.89
C VAL A 389 -35.64 -23.71 2.56
N LYS A 390 -36.81 -23.37 2.01
CA LYS A 390 -38.10 -23.88 2.48
C LYS A 390 -38.48 -25.17 1.77
N SER A 391 -39.27 -25.99 2.46
CA SER A 391 -39.93 -27.15 1.88
C SER A 391 -40.99 -26.74 0.85
N LYS A 392 -41.27 -27.61 -0.11
CA LYS A 392 -42.38 -27.44 -1.05
C LYS A 392 -43.71 -27.73 -0.32
N PRO A 393 -44.82 -27.02 -0.60
CA PRO A 393 -46.13 -27.37 -0.07
C PRO A 393 -46.53 -28.81 -0.43
N GLU A 394 -46.88 -29.60 0.59
CA GLU A 394 -47.36 -30.98 0.46
C GLU A 394 -48.83 -31.04 0.87
N PHE A 395 -49.62 -31.91 0.24
CA PHE A 395 -51.05 -32.06 0.53
C PHE A 395 -51.42 -33.52 0.74
N SER A 396 -52.26 -33.77 1.74
CA SER A 396 -52.85 -35.09 1.99
C SER A 396 -54.37 -35.04 2.04
N VAL A 397 -54.99 -36.20 1.85
CA VAL A 397 -56.42 -36.40 2.08
C VAL A 397 -56.61 -36.97 3.47
N VAL A 398 -57.23 -36.20 4.36
CA VAL A 398 -57.47 -36.63 5.75
C VAL A 398 -58.77 -37.41 5.90
N LYS A 399 -59.74 -37.17 5.03
CA LYS A 399 -61.06 -37.81 5.07
C LYS A 399 -61.73 -37.76 3.70
N VAL A 400 -62.38 -38.86 3.33
CA VAL A 400 -63.30 -38.90 2.20
C VAL A 400 -64.68 -39.33 2.70
N VAL A 401 -65.70 -38.54 2.39
CA VAL A 401 -67.10 -38.86 2.68
C VAL A 401 -67.78 -39.17 1.35
N SER A 402 -68.20 -40.41 1.17
CA SER A 402 -68.80 -40.87 -0.08
C SER A 402 -69.79 -42.00 0.17
N GLU A 403 -70.96 -41.93 -0.48
CA GLU A 403 -71.90 -43.05 -0.59
C GLU A 403 -72.01 -43.45 -2.06
N LEU A 404 -71.10 -44.30 -2.52
CA LEU A 404 -71.02 -44.73 -3.92
C LEU A 404 -71.71 -46.08 -4.10
N LYS A 405 -72.65 -46.16 -5.04
CA LYS A 405 -73.34 -47.41 -5.40
C LYS A 405 -73.41 -47.51 -6.93
N PRO A 406 -73.30 -48.72 -7.51
CA PRO A 406 -73.37 -48.90 -8.96
C PRO A 406 -74.66 -48.32 -9.55
N GLY A 407 -74.53 -47.60 -10.66
CA GLY A 407 -75.64 -46.97 -11.40
C GLY A 407 -76.20 -45.70 -10.76
N ARG A 408 -75.51 -45.12 -9.77
CA ARG A 408 -75.94 -43.89 -9.10
C ARG A 408 -74.93 -42.76 -9.27
N THR A 409 -75.47 -41.56 -9.43
CA THR A 409 -74.73 -40.31 -9.24
C THR A 409 -74.69 -39.96 -7.76
N SER A 410 -73.52 -39.68 -7.23
CA SER A 410 -73.30 -39.24 -5.86
C SER A 410 -72.35 -38.05 -5.82
N VAL A 411 -72.44 -37.22 -4.77
CA VAL A 411 -71.44 -36.19 -4.48
C VAL A 411 -70.50 -36.73 -3.41
N ILE A 412 -69.20 -36.70 -3.69
CA ILE A 412 -68.17 -37.05 -2.71
C ILE A 412 -67.59 -35.77 -2.11
N GLU A 413 -67.26 -35.82 -0.81
CA GLU A 413 -66.55 -34.74 -0.13
C GLU A 413 -65.13 -35.22 0.20
N VAL A 414 -64.13 -34.53 -0.34
CA VAL A 414 -62.71 -34.84 -0.12
C VAL A 414 -62.11 -33.72 0.73
N HIS A 415 -61.61 -34.09 1.91
CA HIS A 415 -60.96 -33.18 2.84
C HIS A 415 -59.46 -33.16 2.56
N TYR A 416 -58.97 -32.10 1.94
CA TYR A 416 -57.55 -31.87 1.69
C TYR A 416 -56.94 -31.06 2.82
N ARG A 417 -55.78 -31.48 3.33
CA ARG A 417 -54.97 -30.74 4.29
C ARG A 417 -53.68 -30.26 3.63
N ASN A 418 -53.29 -29.02 3.90
CA ASN A 418 -51.94 -28.54 3.60
C ASN A 418 -50.99 -29.03 4.70
N ASP A 419 -50.13 -29.99 4.38
CA ASP A 419 -49.11 -30.53 5.30
C ASP A 419 -47.79 -29.75 5.21
N GLY A 420 -47.67 -28.79 4.29
CA GLY A 420 -46.53 -27.88 4.21
C GLY A 420 -46.66 -26.67 5.13
N ASP A 421 -45.55 -25.95 5.28
CA ASP A 421 -45.43 -24.77 6.16
C ASP A 421 -45.72 -23.43 5.46
N GLU A 422 -46.14 -23.46 4.19
CA GLU A 422 -46.47 -22.29 3.40
C GLU A 422 -47.98 -22.17 3.17
N THR A 423 -48.52 -20.95 3.27
CA THR A 423 -49.91 -20.68 2.87
C THR A 423 -50.02 -20.73 1.36
N VAL A 424 -50.97 -21.52 0.85
CA VAL A 424 -51.26 -21.59 -0.60
C VAL A 424 -52.50 -20.79 -0.94
N TYR A 425 -52.47 -20.08 -2.06
CA TYR A 425 -53.55 -19.20 -2.51
C TYR A 425 -54.24 -19.79 -3.74
N ASN A 426 -55.50 -19.40 -3.96
CA ASN A 426 -56.26 -19.74 -5.17
C ASN A 426 -56.25 -21.24 -5.53
N ALA A 427 -56.25 -22.12 -4.51
CA ALA A 427 -56.13 -23.54 -4.71
C ALA A 427 -57.38 -24.12 -5.40
N VAL A 428 -57.16 -24.95 -6.42
CA VAL A 428 -58.18 -25.69 -7.17
C VAL A 428 -57.76 -27.16 -7.18
N ALA A 429 -58.57 -28.01 -6.55
CA ALA A 429 -58.39 -29.46 -6.64
C ALA A 429 -59.02 -29.97 -7.93
N ARG A 430 -58.32 -30.88 -8.60
CA ARG A 430 -58.84 -31.64 -9.75
C ARG A 430 -58.70 -33.13 -9.47
N LEU A 431 -59.71 -33.89 -9.85
CA LEU A 431 -59.76 -35.34 -9.72
C LEU A 431 -59.58 -35.98 -11.10
N SER A 432 -58.60 -36.87 -11.22
CA SER A 432 -58.38 -37.67 -12.43
C SER A 432 -59.29 -38.89 -12.40
N ILE A 433 -60.43 -38.77 -13.08
CA ILE A 433 -61.50 -39.76 -13.09
C ILE A 433 -61.23 -40.80 -14.17
N VAL A 434 -61.36 -42.07 -13.79
CA VAL A 434 -61.14 -43.25 -14.64
C VAL A 434 -62.22 -44.30 -14.33
N ASP A 435 -62.40 -45.28 -15.24
CA ASP A 435 -63.36 -46.37 -15.07
C ASP A 435 -63.24 -47.05 -13.69
N PRO A 436 -64.36 -47.38 -13.02
CA PRO A 436 -65.76 -47.30 -13.46
C PRO A 436 -66.47 -46.00 -13.06
N PHE A 437 -65.73 -44.89 -12.95
CA PHE A 437 -66.27 -43.60 -12.58
C PHE A 437 -66.28 -42.65 -13.77
N SER A 438 -67.30 -41.81 -13.85
CA SER A 438 -67.36 -40.67 -14.75
C SER A 438 -67.82 -39.42 -14.00
N SER A 439 -67.54 -38.24 -14.54
CA SER A 439 -68.09 -36.99 -14.01
C SER A 439 -68.18 -35.93 -15.08
N SER A 440 -69.09 -34.99 -14.87
CA SER A 440 -69.21 -33.74 -15.62
C SER A 440 -68.52 -32.56 -14.94
N ASP A 441 -68.09 -32.73 -13.68
CA ASP A 441 -67.42 -31.69 -12.87
C ASP A 441 -66.33 -32.33 -11.98
N ASP A 442 -65.11 -32.36 -12.52
CA ASP A 442 -63.92 -32.99 -11.92
C ASP A 442 -63.05 -32.01 -11.13
N SER A 443 -63.52 -30.77 -10.89
CA SER A 443 -62.74 -29.69 -10.29
C SER A 443 -63.47 -29.00 -9.13
N ALA A 444 -62.74 -28.53 -8.13
CA ALA A 444 -63.31 -27.82 -6.98
C ALA A 444 -62.38 -26.71 -6.48
N TYR A 445 -62.91 -25.50 -6.30
CA TYR A 445 -62.17 -24.37 -5.73
C TYR A 445 -62.09 -24.49 -4.21
N LEU A 446 -60.87 -24.47 -3.67
CA LEU A 446 -60.55 -24.56 -2.25
C LEU A 446 -60.17 -23.20 -1.62
N GLY A 447 -59.79 -22.23 -2.45
CA GLY A 447 -59.38 -20.90 -1.99
C GLY A 447 -58.00 -20.89 -1.35
N THR A 448 -57.80 -20.06 -0.33
CA THR A 448 -56.57 -20.04 0.47
C THR A 448 -56.57 -21.19 1.48
N ILE A 449 -55.46 -21.92 1.59
CA ILE A 449 -55.26 -23.01 2.55
C ILE A 449 -54.00 -22.71 3.38
N GLU A 450 -54.18 -22.37 4.65
CA GLU A 450 -53.08 -22.14 5.59
C GLU A 450 -52.37 -23.46 5.97
N PRO A 451 -51.12 -23.41 6.49
CA PRO A 451 -50.43 -24.58 7.02
C PRO A 451 -51.28 -25.34 8.05
N GLY A 452 -51.46 -26.64 7.84
CA GLY A 452 -52.29 -27.51 8.67
C GLY A 452 -53.81 -27.35 8.48
N GLU A 453 -54.27 -26.37 7.69
CA GLU A 453 -55.69 -26.14 7.43
C GLU A 453 -56.27 -27.25 6.53
N VAL A 454 -57.51 -27.63 6.82
CA VAL A 454 -58.27 -28.62 6.03
C VAL A 454 -59.39 -27.91 5.27
N LYS A 455 -59.41 -28.04 3.94
CA LYS A 455 -60.52 -27.59 3.08
C LYS A 455 -61.25 -28.76 2.46
N VAL A 456 -62.54 -28.55 2.18
CA VAL A 456 -63.43 -29.58 1.64
C VAL A 456 -63.72 -29.28 0.17
N ALA A 457 -63.32 -30.19 -0.72
CA ALA A 457 -63.77 -30.21 -2.11
C ALA A 457 -65.00 -31.09 -2.24
N LYS A 458 -65.93 -30.71 -3.11
CA LYS A 458 -67.09 -31.53 -3.46
C LYS A 458 -67.00 -31.88 -4.94
N PHE A 459 -67.04 -33.17 -5.25
CA PHE A 459 -67.02 -33.66 -6.64
C PHE A 459 -68.26 -34.48 -6.90
N ARG A 460 -68.92 -34.23 -8.03
CA ARG A 460 -69.98 -35.11 -8.51
C ARG A 460 -69.33 -36.32 -9.17
N ILE A 461 -69.77 -37.54 -8.86
CA ILE A 461 -69.28 -38.77 -9.47
C ILE A 461 -70.47 -39.64 -9.87
N ASP A 462 -70.43 -40.10 -11.12
CA ASP A 462 -71.32 -41.09 -11.70
C ASP A 462 -70.59 -42.45 -11.66
N VAL A 463 -71.23 -43.47 -11.07
CA VAL A 463 -70.66 -44.82 -10.95
C VAL A 463 -71.36 -45.75 -11.94
N ASP A 464 -70.60 -46.46 -12.77
CA ASP A 464 -71.18 -47.39 -13.75
C ASP A 464 -72.01 -48.50 -13.08
N ASP A 465 -73.03 -48.99 -13.78
CA ASP A 465 -73.96 -50.01 -13.27
C ASP A 465 -73.28 -51.37 -12.99
N ASP A 466 -72.17 -51.67 -13.68
CA ASP A 466 -71.36 -52.88 -13.54
C ASP A 466 -70.15 -52.69 -12.62
N ALA A 467 -70.03 -51.54 -11.95
CA ALA A 467 -68.97 -51.28 -10.99
C ALA A 467 -68.93 -52.35 -9.89
N ILE A 468 -67.76 -52.95 -9.69
CA ILE A 468 -67.53 -53.99 -8.68
C ILE A 468 -67.45 -53.31 -7.30
N PRO A 469 -68.22 -53.75 -6.29
CA PRO A 469 -68.09 -53.23 -4.92
C PRO A 469 -66.70 -53.53 -4.35
N LYS A 470 -65.86 -52.49 -4.27
CA LYS A 470 -64.51 -52.52 -3.69
C LYS A 470 -64.02 -51.11 -3.41
N GLU A 471 -62.81 -51.02 -2.86
CA GLU A 471 -62.08 -49.76 -2.77
C GLU A 471 -61.36 -49.48 -4.09
N TYR A 472 -61.54 -48.25 -4.56
CA TYR A 472 -60.87 -47.66 -5.70
C TYR A 472 -60.02 -46.50 -5.22
N VAL A 473 -58.96 -46.19 -5.96
CA VAL A 473 -58.11 -45.03 -5.66
C VAL A 473 -58.08 -44.16 -6.90
N LEU A 474 -58.57 -42.93 -6.76
CA LEU A 474 -58.44 -41.91 -7.79
C LEU A 474 -57.24 -41.02 -7.48
N ASN A 475 -56.65 -40.49 -8.54
CA ASN A 475 -55.56 -39.54 -8.42
C ASN A 475 -56.14 -38.13 -8.39
N SER A 476 -55.63 -37.27 -7.54
CA SER A 476 -55.99 -35.85 -7.47
C SER A 476 -54.75 -34.98 -7.49
N GLN A 477 -54.87 -33.79 -8.08
CA GLN A 477 -53.84 -32.76 -8.05
C GLN A 477 -54.46 -31.44 -7.63
N ILE A 478 -53.71 -30.62 -6.92
CA ILE A 478 -54.11 -29.26 -6.54
C ILE A 478 -53.25 -28.29 -7.34
N LYS A 479 -53.90 -27.45 -8.14
CA LYS A 479 -53.29 -26.29 -8.76
C LYS A 479 -53.45 -25.11 -7.81
N TYR A 480 -52.36 -24.45 -7.44
CA TYR A 480 -52.39 -23.34 -6.49
C TYR A 480 -51.40 -22.25 -6.89
N GLU A 481 -51.51 -21.10 -6.24
CA GLU A 481 -50.58 -19.99 -6.31
C GLU A 481 -49.76 -19.97 -5.02
N ASN A 482 -48.42 -19.98 -5.13
CA ASN A 482 -47.54 -19.89 -3.96
C ASN A 482 -47.49 -18.44 -3.43
N SER A 483 -46.73 -18.18 -2.38
CA SER A 483 -46.56 -16.83 -1.80
C SER A 483 -45.91 -15.81 -2.74
N GLU A 484 -45.35 -16.25 -3.87
CA GLU A 484 -44.70 -15.41 -4.89
C GLU A 484 -45.61 -15.09 -6.09
N GLY A 485 -46.81 -15.69 -6.14
CA GLY A 485 -47.75 -15.51 -7.25
C GLY A 485 -47.57 -16.52 -8.39
N ASP A 486 -46.66 -17.48 -8.24
CA ASP A 486 -46.42 -18.50 -9.24
C ASP A 486 -47.46 -19.62 -9.15
N THR A 487 -47.95 -20.04 -10.32
CA THR A 487 -48.88 -21.16 -10.43
C THR A 487 -48.13 -22.49 -10.39
N VAL A 488 -48.39 -23.29 -9.36
CA VAL A 488 -47.77 -24.60 -9.11
C VAL A 488 -48.82 -25.70 -9.11
N ILE A 489 -48.44 -26.91 -9.56
CA ILE A 489 -49.26 -28.11 -9.47
C ILE A 489 -48.63 -29.04 -8.42
N SER A 490 -49.45 -29.51 -7.47
CA SER A 490 -49.03 -30.45 -6.45
C SER A 490 -48.58 -31.79 -7.05
N GLU A 491 -47.90 -32.59 -6.23
CA GLU A 491 -47.77 -34.00 -6.54
C GLU A 491 -49.13 -34.69 -6.54
N THR A 492 -49.17 -35.93 -7.06
CA THR A 492 -50.40 -36.71 -7.14
C THR A 492 -50.82 -37.20 -5.77
N ILE A 493 -52.00 -36.77 -5.33
CA ILE A 493 -52.64 -37.14 -4.09
C ILE A 493 -53.59 -38.32 -4.34
N LYS A 494 -53.55 -39.34 -3.50
CA LYS A 494 -54.42 -40.52 -3.62
C LYS A 494 -55.73 -40.30 -2.87
N VAL A 495 -56.86 -40.41 -3.57
CA VAL A 495 -58.22 -40.29 -3.03
C VAL A 495 -58.86 -41.69 -2.99
N PRO A 496 -58.93 -42.35 -1.82
CA PRO A 496 -59.61 -43.64 -1.71
C PRO A 496 -61.13 -43.45 -1.73
N LEU A 497 -61.81 -44.26 -2.53
CA LEU A 497 -63.26 -44.29 -2.68
C LEU A 497 -63.77 -45.70 -2.49
N LYS A 498 -64.83 -45.88 -1.70
CA LYS A 498 -65.43 -47.18 -1.44
C LYS A 498 -66.78 -47.28 -2.15
N VAL A 499 -66.89 -48.23 -3.08
CA VAL A 499 -68.17 -48.58 -3.73
C VAL A 499 -68.84 -49.66 -2.90
N GLU A 500 -70.04 -49.36 -2.41
CA GLU A 500 -70.85 -50.29 -1.63
C GLU A 500 -71.72 -51.17 -2.52
N GLU A 501 -72.13 -52.31 -1.98
CA GLU A 501 -73.05 -53.21 -2.68
C GLU A 501 -74.40 -52.53 -2.95
N ARG A 502 -74.94 -52.80 -4.14
CA ARG A 502 -76.30 -52.39 -4.49
C ARG A 502 -77.27 -53.22 -3.64
N THR A 503 -77.91 -52.59 -2.65
CA THR A 503 -78.96 -53.21 -1.86
C THR A 503 -80.16 -53.52 -2.77
N GLN A 504 -80.29 -54.76 -3.24
CA GLN A 504 -81.50 -55.20 -3.93
C GLN A 504 -82.61 -55.35 -2.90
N ASN A 505 -83.75 -54.68 -3.13
CA ASN A 505 -84.87 -54.68 -2.21
C ASN A 505 -85.59 -56.05 -2.31
N PRO A 506 -85.52 -56.93 -1.29
CA PRO A 506 -86.05 -58.30 -1.38
C PRO A 506 -87.58 -58.34 -1.52
N LEU A 507 -88.27 -57.25 -1.17
CA LEU A 507 -89.71 -57.08 -1.33
C LEU A 507 -90.20 -57.26 -2.77
N GLY A 508 -89.42 -56.83 -3.77
CA GLY A 508 -89.79 -56.99 -5.18
C GLY A 508 -89.77 -58.45 -5.63
N VAL A 509 -88.75 -59.20 -5.18
CA VAL A 509 -88.62 -60.63 -5.47
C VAL A 509 -89.69 -61.44 -4.73
N VAL A 510 -89.97 -61.09 -3.47
CA VAL A 510 -91.05 -61.71 -2.68
C VAL A 510 -92.42 -61.43 -3.29
N LEU A 511 -92.71 -60.21 -3.72
CA LEU A 511 -93.98 -59.88 -4.40
C LEU A 511 -94.14 -60.62 -5.73
N LEU A 512 -93.05 -60.81 -6.50
CA LEU A 512 -93.06 -61.56 -7.75
C LEU A 512 -93.30 -63.06 -7.49
N ILE A 513 -92.67 -63.63 -6.45
CA ILE A 513 -92.94 -65.02 -6.00
C ILE A 513 -94.40 -65.16 -5.55
N VAL A 514 -94.93 -64.23 -4.75
CA VAL A 514 -96.33 -64.24 -4.30
C VAL A 514 -97.29 -64.14 -5.49
N ALA A 515 -97.01 -63.27 -6.47
CA ALA A 515 -97.81 -63.16 -7.69
C ALA A 515 -97.80 -64.46 -8.53
N VAL A 516 -96.64 -65.11 -8.65
CA VAL A 516 -96.51 -66.41 -9.34
C VAL A 516 -97.28 -67.51 -8.59
N VAL A 517 -97.24 -67.53 -7.26
CA VAL A 517 -98.00 -68.50 -6.44
C VAL A 517 -99.51 -68.25 -6.56
N ILE A 518 -99.96 -66.99 -6.55
CA ILE A 518 -101.37 -66.65 -6.77
C ILE A 518 -101.81 -67.06 -8.18
N ALA A 519 -101.02 -66.80 -9.21
CA ALA A 519 -101.31 -67.20 -10.59
C ALA A 519 -101.36 -68.74 -10.75
N ALA A 520 -100.42 -69.46 -10.13
CA ALA A 520 -100.41 -70.92 -10.10
C ALA A 520 -101.62 -71.50 -9.35
N GLY A 521 -102.01 -70.89 -8.22
CA GLY A 521 -103.21 -71.26 -7.46
C GLY A 521 -104.51 -71.01 -8.23
N ALA A 522 -104.61 -69.87 -8.93
CA ALA A 522 -105.74 -69.55 -9.81
C ALA A 522 -105.84 -70.53 -10.98
N TYR A 523 -104.71 -70.89 -11.60
CA TYR A 523 -104.65 -71.89 -12.67
C TYR A 523 -105.06 -73.29 -12.20
N TYR A 524 -104.61 -73.71 -11.01
CA TYR A 524 -104.99 -74.99 -10.41
C TYR A 524 -106.49 -75.06 -10.12
N LEU A 525 -107.09 -73.98 -9.61
CA LEU A 525 -108.54 -73.90 -9.36
C LEU A 525 -109.37 -73.87 -10.65
N TRP A 526 -108.88 -73.22 -11.71
CA TRP A 526 -109.54 -73.19 -13.01
C TRP A 526 -109.57 -74.57 -13.69
N ARG A 527 -108.55 -75.41 -13.49
CA ARG A 527 -108.49 -76.78 -14.05
C ARG A 527 -109.34 -77.82 -13.31
N ARG A 528 -109.89 -77.47 -12.14
CA ARG A 528 -110.66 -78.38 -11.26
C ARG A 528 -112.18 -78.14 -11.27
N ARG A 529 -112.65 -77.16 -12.05
CA ARG A 529 -114.04 -77.02 -12.48
C ARG A 529 -114.16 -77.49 -13.92
#